data_AF-A0A430FHR4-F1
#
_entry.id   AF-A0A430FHR4-F1
#
_cell.length_a   1.000
_cell.length_b   1.000
_cell.length_c   1.000
_cell.angle_alpha   90.00
_cell.angle_beta   90.00
_cell.angle_gamma   90.00
#
_symmetry.space_group_name_H-M   'P 1'
#
loop_
_entity.id
_entity.type
_entity.pdbx_description
1 polymer ?
#
loop_
_entity_poly.entity_id
_entity_poly.type
_entity_poly.pdbx_seq_one_letter_code
_entity_poly.pdbx_strand_id
1 'polypeptide(L)'
;MISDRMLSDAVDIIAGTPGLTMNADDLVDDVVLLAHVWADEEEFMAAIISVSRAMEQLIAGRVAGVSLKYDLSEWKSYHFQHRRTQGAKADTRIVYCPTDTGILVKGFGDRHRPQDFYRRIIVSRT
;
A
#
# COMPACT_ATOMS: atom_id res chain seq x y z
N MET A 1 -0.66 -4.91 -20.80
CA MET A 1 0.57 -5.24 -20.04
C MET A 1 1.07 -3.92 -19.54
N ILE A 2 1.22 -3.77 -18.22
CA ILE A 2 1.65 -2.51 -17.63
C ILE A 2 3.06 -2.18 -18.14
N SER A 3 3.23 -0.98 -18.69
CA SER A 3 4.52 -0.53 -19.24
C SER A 3 5.45 -0.02 -18.15
N ASP A 4 6.76 -0.04 -18.42
CA ASP A 4 7.77 0.52 -17.50
C ASP A 4 7.52 1.98 -17.17
N ARG A 5 7.04 2.76 -18.15
CA ARG A 5 6.63 4.15 -17.92
C ARG A 5 5.48 4.24 -16.91
N MET A 6 4.48 3.37 -17.03
CA MET A 6 3.34 3.37 -16.12
C MET A 6 3.73 2.90 -14.72
N LEU A 7 4.70 1.99 -14.59
CA LEU A 7 5.29 1.63 -13.30
C LEU A 7 6.04 2.82 -12.68
N SER A 8 6.83 3.56 -13.47
CA SER A 8 7.52 4.76 -13.01
C SER A 8 6.54 5.84 -12.56
N ASP A 9 5.52 6.14 -13.37
CA ASP A 9 4.48 7.12 -13.04
C ASP A 9 3.73 6.72 -11.74
N ALA A 10 3.49 5.42 -11.54
CA ALA A 10 2.87 4.90 -10.32
C ALA A 10 3.76 5.05 -9.07
N VAL A 11 5.06 4.80 -9.20
CA VAL A 11 6.05 5.04 -8.13
C VAL A 11 6.06 6.53 -7.77
N ASP A 12 6.11 7.42 -8.76
CA ASP A 12 6.15 8.87 -8.54
C ASP A 12 4.88 9.37 -7.83
N ILE A 13 3.70 8.84 -8.19
CA ILE A 13 2.43 9.17 -7.52
C ILE A 13 2.48 8.83 -6.03
N ILE A 14 2.96 7.64 -5.68
CA ILE A 14 3.01 7.21 -4.28
C ILE A 14 4.12 7.97 -3.54
N ALA A 15 5.33 8.01 -4.08
CA ALA A 15 6.49 8.69 -3.49
C ALA A 15 6.23 10.19 -3.26
N GLY A 16 5.44 10.82 -4.14
CA GLY A 16 5.05 12.22 -4.05
C GLY A 16 4.04 12.55 -2.94
N THR A 17 3.54 11.56 -2.19
CA THR A 17 2.52 11.77 -1.14
C THR A 17 3.14 12.48 0.08
N PRO A 18 2.77 13.74 0.40
CA PRO A 18 3.37 14.46 1.52
C PRO A 18 3.04 13.82 2.87
N GLY A 19 4.03 13.63 3.73
CA GLY A 19 3.87 12.97 5.03
C GLY A 19 3.97 11.43 4.97
N LEU A 20 4.25 10.86 3.79
CA LEU A 20 4.61 9.46 3.63
C LEU A 20 6.12 9.27 3.77
N THR A 21 6.54 8.29 4.56
CA THR A 21 7.89 7.73 4.52
C THR A 21 7.82 6.24 4.20
N MET A 22 8.67 5.77 3.29
CA MET A 22 8.74 4.36 2.88
C MET A 22 10.14 4.05 2.34
N ASN A 23 10.60 2.81 2.44
CA ASN A 23 11.81 2.37 1.73
C ASN A 23 11.55 2.36 0.21
N ALA A 24 12.50 2.85 -0.58
CA ALA A 24 12.33 3.04 -2.03
C ALA A 24 12.24 1.70 -2.80
N ASP A 25 13.06 0.71 -2.43
CA ASP A 25 12.98 -0.64 -3.02
C ASP A 25 11.64 -1.28 -2.66
N ASP A 26 11.17 -1.04 -1.43
CA ASP A 26 9.86 -1.49 -0.98
C ASP A 26 8.71 -0.91 -1.80
N LEU A 27 8.80 0.37 -2.13
CA LEU A 27 7.82 1.03 -2.96
C LEU A 27 7.78 0.42 -4.37
N VAL A 28 8.94 0.28 -5.02
CA VAL A 28 9.02 -0.24 -6.40
C VAL A 28 8.45 -1.64 -6.48
N ASP A 29 8.87 -2.52 -5.57
CA ASP A 29 8.39 -3.90 -5.54
C ASP A 29 6.88 -3.99 -5.30
N ASP A 30 6.32 -3.19 -4.39
CA ASP A 30 4.88 -3.20 -4.13
C ASP A 30 4.09 -2.72 -5.37
N VAL A 31 4.59 -1.72 -6.10
CA VAL A 31 4.00 -1.28 -7.37
C VAL A 31 4.05 -2.40 -8.43
N VAL A 32 5.18 -3.08 -8.57
CA VAL A 32 5.31 -4.22 -9.51
C VAL A 32 4.36 -5.37 -9.12
N LEU A 33 4.24 -5.67 -7.82
CA LEU A 33 3.31 -6.69 -7.34
C LEU A 33 1.86 -6.33 -7.66
N LEU A 34 1.47 -5.05 -7.56
CA LEU A 34 0.13 -4.63 -7.98
C LEU A 34 -0.10 -4.80 -9.48
N ALA A 35 0.89 -4.52 -10.32
CA ALA A 35 0.80 -4.77 -11.77
C ALA A 35 0.62 -6.26 -12.10
N HIS A 36 1.13 -7.16 -11.25
CA HIS A 36 0.89 -8.61 -11.36
C HIS A 36 -0.49 -9.07 -10.85
N VAL A 37 -1.19 -8.25 -10.07
CA VAL A 37 -2.56 -8.52 -9.63
C VAL A 37 -3.55 -7.99 -10.66
N TRP A 38 -3.36 -6.74 -11.09
CA TRP A 38 -4.19 -6.06 -12.07
C TRP A 38 -3.39 -5.80 -13.34
N ALA A 39 -3.44 -6.72 -14.30
CA ALA A 39 -2.71 -6.61 -15.56
C ALA A 39 -3.36 -5.66 -16.58
N ASP A 40 -4.60 -5.24 -16.31
CA ASP A 40 -5.31 -4.19 -17.02
C ASP A 40 -4.85 -2.81 -16.52
N GLU A 41 -4.59 -1.90 -17.46
CA GLU A 41 -4.01 -0.59 -17.15
C GLU A 41 -4.95 0.30 -16.34
N GLU A 42 -6.26 0.27 -16.64
CA GLU A 42 -7.24 1.06 -15.90
C GLU A 42 -7.43 0.54 -14.49
N GLU A 43 -7.46 -0.79 -14.31
CA GLU A 43 -7.56 -1.41 -12.98
C GLU A 43 -6.30 -1.18 -12.15
N PHE A 44 -5.11 -1.30 -12.76
CA PHE A 44 -3.84 -1.01 -12.11
C PHE A 44 -3.79 0.45 -11.62
N MET A 45 -4.09 1.41 -12.49
CA MET A 45 -4.08 2.82 -12.11
C MET A 45 -5.16 3.16 -11.09
N ALA A 46 -6.34 2.54 -11.17
CA ALA A 46 -7.38 2.68 -10.15
C ALA A 46 -6.86 2.21 -8.77
N ALA A 47 -6.10 1.12 -8.73
CA ALA A 47 -5.45 0.65 -7.51
C ALA A 47 -4.39 1.63 -6.97
N ILE A 48 -3.49 2.13 -7.82
CA ILE A 48 -2.48 3.12 -7.44
C ILE A 48 -3.11 4.38 -6.85
N ILE A 49 -4.11 4.93 -7.53
CA ILE A 49 -4.83 6.13 -7.06
C ILE A 49 -5.53 5.85 -5.73
N SER A 50 -6.12 4.68 -5.56
CA SER A 50 -6.77 4.30 -4.30
C SER A 50 -5.78 4.08 -3.16
N VAL A 51 -4.59 3.54 -3.43
CA VAL A 51 -3.50 3.45 -2.44
C VAL A 51 -3.06 4.85 -2.01
N SER A 52 -2.75 5.73 -2.97
CA SER A 52 -2.35 7.12 -2.68
C SER A 52 -3.40 7.84 -1.82
N ARG A 53 -4.67 7.78 -2.23
CA ARG A 53 -5.78 8.35 -1.44
C ARG A 53 -5.88 7.73 -0.06
N ALA A 54 -5.73 6.42 0.07
CA ALA A 54 -5.76 5.77 1.38
C ALA A 54 -4.62 6.26 2.29
N MET A 55 -3.41 6.45 1.76
CA MET A 55 -2.28 7.03 2.49
C MET A 55 -2.59 8.47 2.94
N GLU A 56 -3.14 9.32 2.08
CA GLU A 56 -3.55 10.68 2.46
C GLU A 56 -4.58 10.68 3.60
N GLN A 57 -5.56 9.77 3.55
CA GLN A 57 -6.57 9.66 4.61
C GLN A 57 -5.98 9.17 5.93
N LEU A 58 -4.98 8.28 5.88
CA LEU A 58 -4.24 7.81 7.05
C LEU A 58 -3.38 8.93 7.65
N ILE A 59 -2.65 9.67 6.81
CA ILE A 59 -1.83 10.83 7.21
C ILE A 59 -2.70 11.92 7.85
N ALA A 60 -3.86 12.19 7.27
CA ALA A 60 -4.82 13.16 7.81
C ALA A 60 -5.61 12.64 9.04
N GLY A 61 -5.38 11.41 9.49
CA GLY A 61 -6.07 10.81 10.64
C GLY A 61 -7.57 10.58 10.44
N ARG A 62 -8.06 10.58 9.19
CA ARG A 62 -9.49 10.43 8.87
C ARG A 62 -9.94 8.96 8.87
N VAL A 63 -8.99 8.05 8.65
CA VAL A 63 -9.19 6.61 8.75
C VAL A 63 -8.06 5.99 9.57
N ALA A 64 -8.29 4.81 10.12
CA ALA A 64 -7.28 4.09 10.89
C ALA A 64 -7.35 2.59 10.59
N GLY A 65 -6.17 1.95 10.57
CA GLY A 65 -6.05 0.51 10.53
C GLY A 65 -6.18 -0.16 11.90
N VAL A 66 -6.23 -1.48 11.89
CA VAL A 66 -6.23 -2.32 13.10
C VAL A 66 -4.79 -2.65 13.48
N SER A 67 -4.44 -2.56 14.77
CA SER A 67 -3.12 -2.94 15.25
C SER A 67 -2.79 -4.39 14.94
N LEU A 68 -1.58 -4.64 14.46
CA LEU A 68 -1.05 -5.98 14.28
C LEU A 68 -0.60 -6.55 15.64
N LYS A 69 -0.45 -7.87 15.71
CA LYS A 69 -0.11 -8.60 16.95
C LYS A 69 1.39 -8.93 17.00
N TYR A 70 1.86 -9.32 18.20
CA TYR A 70 3.22 -9.77 18.47
C TYR A 70 4.25 -8.71 18.07
N ASP A 71 5.34 -9.09 17.41
CA ASP A 71 6.44 -8.22 16.97
C ASP A 71 6.04 -7.06 16.02
N LEU A 72 4.77 -7.00 15.61
CA LEU A 72 4.25 -5.92 14.78
C LEU A 72 3.29 -5.02 15.55
N SER A 73 3.34 -5.02 16.90
CA SER A 73 2.42 -4.25 17.75
C SER A 73 2.41 -2.74 17.49
N GLU A 74 3.51 -2.20 16.97
CA GLU A 74 3.64 -0.78 16.59
C GLU A 74 3.02 -0.47 15.22
N TRP A 75 2.72 -1.52 14.44
CA TRP A 75 2.18 -1.42 13.09
C TRP A 75 0.67 -1.64 13.08
N LYS A 76 0.01 -1.02 12.11
CA LYS A 76 -1.41 -1.14 11.83
C LYS A 76 -1.61 -1.62 10.39
N SER A 77 -2.65 -2.41 10.18
CA SER A 77 -3.11 -2.82 8.85
C SER A 77 -4.43 -2.14 8.53
N TYR A 78 -4.44 -1.28 7.52
CA TYR A 78 -5.63 -0.63 7.01
C TYR A 78 -6.10 -1.34 5.74
N HIS A 79 -7.35 -1.80 5.72
CA HIS A 79 -7.94 -2.53 4.60
C HIS A 79 -8.97 -1.65 3.89
N PHE A 80 -8.94 -1.65 2.56
CA PHE A 80 -9.86 -0.87 1.72
C PHE A 80 -10.09 -1.57 0.38
N GLN A 81 -10.99 -1.00 -0.43
CA GLN A 81 -11.26 -1.48 -1.78
C GLN A 81 -10.54 -0.56 -2.78
N HIS A 82 -9.84 -1.11 -3.76
CA HIS A 82 -9.28 -0.32 -4.87
C HIS A 82 -10.39 0.35 -5.70
N ARG A 83 -11.52 -0.35 -5.90
CA ARG A 83 -12.77 0.22 -6.44
C ARG A 83 -13.88 0.15 -5.40
N ARG A 84 -14.45 1.30 -5.05
CA ARG A 84 -15.56 1.34 -4.09
C ARG A 84 -16.80 0.71 -4.70
N THR A 85 -17.24 -0.41 -4.13
CA THR A 85 -18.50 -1.07 -4.50
C THR A 85 -19.24 -1.48 -3.23
N GLN A 86 -20.52 -1.12 -3.16
CA GLN A 86 -21.35 -1.43 -2.00
C GLN A 86 -21.43 -2.95 -1.79
N GLY A 87 -21.15 -3.40 -0.57
CA GLY A 87 -21.19 -4.82 -0.21
C GLY A 87 -19.98 -5.65 -0.65
N ALA A 88 -19.05 -5.09 -1.44
CA ALA A 88 -17.81 -5.78 -1.77
C ALA A 88 -16.89 -5.87 -0.55
N LYS A 89 -16.02 -6.87 -0.51
CA LYS A 89 -14.99 -6.96 0.54
C LYS A 89 -13.81 -6.07 0.16
N ALA A 90 -13.09 -5.54 1.16
CA ALA A 90 -11.78 -4.93 0.92
C ALA A 90 -10.89 -5.90 0.13
N ASP A 91 -10.05 -5.41 -0.77
CA ASP A 91 -9.13 -6.21 -1.59
C ASP A 91 -7.70 -5.68 -1.51
N THR A 92 -7.49 -4.51 -0.93
CA THR A 92 -6.19 -3.86 -0.79
C THR A 92 -5.90 -3.59 0.68
N ARG A 93 -4.63 -3.54 1.04
CA ARG A 93 -4.16 -3.15 2.37
C ARG A 93 -2.93 -2.27 2.35
N ILE A 94 -2.76 -1.50 3.41
CA ILE A 94 -1.54 -0.76 3.76
C ILE A 94 -1.12 -1.17 5.17
N VAL A 95 0.15 -1.55 5.36
CA VAL A 95 0.76 -1.70 6.68
C VAL A 95 1.63 -0.50 6.98
N TYR A 96 1.32 0.17 8.08
CA TYR A 96 1.92 1.45 8.44
C TYR A 96 2.05 1.61 9.96
N CYS A 97 2.93 2.50 10.40
CA CYS A 97 2.90 3.04 11.75
C CYS A 97 2.75 4.58 11.67
N PRO A 98 1.91 5.20 12.53
CA PRO A 98 1.85 6.65 12.64
C PRO A 98 3.18 7.23 13.14
N THR A 99 3.51 8.44 12.70
CA THR A 99 4.64 9.24 13.15
C THR A 99 4.14 10.64 13.53
N ASP A 100 4.99 11.48 14.11
CA ASP A 100 4.61 12.85 14.49
C ASP A 100 4.21 13.72 13.30
N THR A 101 4.74 13.44 12.11
CA THR A 101 4.56 14.26 10.90
C THR A 101 3.83 13.53 9.77
N GLY A 102 3.30 12.33 10.00
CA GLY A 102 2.63 11.53 8.97
C GLY A 102 2.66 10.04 9.27
N ILE A 103 3.00 9.22 8.28
CA ILE A 103 3.07 7.76 8.43
C ILE A 103 4.37 7.18 7.86
N LEU A 104 4.87 6.14 8.51
CA LEU A 104 5.87 5.25 7.94
C LEU A 104 5.15 4.01 7.41
N VAL A 105 5.30 3.73 6.12
CA VAL A 105 4.69 2.57 5.45
C VAL A 105 5.73 1.47 5.30
N LYS A 106 5.32 0.26 5.68
CA LYS A 106 6.11 -0.96 5.48
C LYS A 106 5.79 -1.68 4.19
N GLY A 107 4.57 -1.49 3.69
CA GLY A 107 4.15 -2.00 2.40
C GLY A 107 2.66 -1.82 2.16
N PHE A 108 2.27 -1.93 0.89
CA PHE A 108 0.89 -1.99 0.44
C PHE A 108 0.70 -3.08 -0.62
N GLY A 109 -0.53 -3.55 -0.80
CA GLY A 109 -0.80 -4.54 -1.84
C GLY A 109 -2.16 -5.20 -1.75
N ASP A 110 -2.41 -6.13 -2.68
CA ASP A 110 -3.59 -6.99 -2.66
C ASP A 110 -3.60 -7.89 -1.42
N ARG A 111 -4.77 -8.01 -0.79
CA ARG A 111 -4.94 -8.72 0.47
C ARG A 111 -4.76 -10.24 0.35
N HIS A 112 -4.94 -10.79 -0.85
CA HIS A 112 -4.98 -12.23 -1.12
C HIS A 112 -3.63 -12.81 -1.53
N ARG A 113 -2.60 -11.96 -1.68
CA ARG A 113 -1.20 -12.40 -1.79
C ARG A 113 -0.40 -12.13 -0.50
N PRO A 114 -0.73 -12.79 0.62
CA PRO A 114 -0.08 -12.53 1.91
C PRO A 114 1.34 -13.07 2.00
N GLN A 115 1.72 -14.08 1.20
CA GLN A 115 3.06 -14.68 1.27
C GLN A 115 4.13 -13.68 0.85
N ASP A 116 3.97 -12.97 -0.25
CA ASP A 116 4.98 -12.00 -0.72
C ASP A 116 5.05 -10.78 0.22
N PHE A 117 3.89 -10.30 0.65
CA PHE A 117 3.78 -9.14 1.55
C PHE A 117 4.32 -9.40 2.97
N TYR A 118 3.96 -10.52 3.61
CA TYR A 118 4.44 -10.81 4.97
C TYR A 118 5.85 -11.38 4.99
N ARG A 119 6.26 -12.16 3.98
CA ARG A 119 7.65 -12.64 3.87
C ARG A 119 8.59 -11.46 3.76
N ARG A 120 8.24 -10.43 3.00
CA ARG A 120 8.96 -9.15 2.97
C ARG A 120 8.98 -8.43 4.32
N ILE A 121 7.80 -8.21 4.93
CA ILE A 121 7.71 -7.55 6.25
C ILE A 121 8.57 -8.21 7.33
N ILE A 122 8.77 -9.53 7.23
CA ILE A 122 9.60 -10.33 8.13
C ILE A 122 11.08 -10.33 7.70
N VAL A 123 11.41 -10.23 6.40
CA VAL A 123 12.78 -10.29 5.85
C VAL A 123 13.52 -8.94 5.91
N SER A 124 12.84 -7.80 5.90
CA SER A 124 13.46 -6.47 6.15
C SER A 124 13.99 -6.30 7.60
N ARG A 125 14.21 -7.41 8.31
CA ARG A 125 14.77 -7.56 9.66
C ARG A 125 16.27 -7.88 9.66
N THR A 126 16.94 -7.85 8.50
CA THR A 126 18.38 -8.13 8.34
C THR A 126 19.03 -7.01 7.55
#